data_AF-A0A7X3UYL2-F1
#
_entry.id   AF-A0A7X3UYL2-F1
#
_cell.length_a   1.000
_cell.length_b   1.000
_cell.length_c   1.000
_cell.angle_alpha   90.00
_cell.angle_beta   90.00
_cell.angle_gamma   90.00
#
_symmetry.space_group_name_H-M   'P 1'
#
loop_
_entity.id
_entity.type
_entity.pdbx_description
1 polymer ?
#
loop_
_entity_poly.entity_id
_entity_poly.type
_entity_poly.pdbx_seq_one_letter_code
_entity_poly.pdbx_strand_id
1 'polypeptide(L)'
;PLFFNATAPPDIYTSLIGGTVTWVKAHFLILRALRESGGGAVAVTDRAMAEWVEAMGAATGIFGAPEGGATAAAVPRLLEMGLIRESDEVVLFNTGSGLKYVGMEPVD
;
A
#
# COMPACT_ATOMS: atom_id res chain seq x y z
N PRO A 1 1.33 14.91 2.33
CA PRO A 1 0.23 14.02 2.78
C PRO A 1 0.72 12.57 2.91
N LEU A 2 0.42 11.93 4.05
CA LEU A 2 0.72 10.51 4.28
C LEU A 2 -0.47 9.67 3.81
N PHE A 3 -0.22 8.71 2.93
CA PHE A 3 -1.23 7.77 2.45
C PHE A 3 -0.92 6.38 2.95
N PHE A 4 -1.84 5.82 3.73
CA PHE A 4 -1.74 4.47 4.26
C PHE A 4 -2.83 3.62 3.64
N ASN A 5 -2.53 2.35 3.36
CA ASN A 5 -3.57 1.35 3.15
C ASN A 5 -4.29 1.14 4.50
N ALA A 6 -5.44 1.78 4.67
CA ALA A 6 -6.26 1.64 5.86
C ALA A 6 -7.74 1.67 5.45
N THR A 7 -8.28 0.52 5.09
CA THR A 7 -9.72 0.29 5.21
C THR A 7 -10.05 -0.03 6.66
N ALA A 8 -10.97 0.73 7.26
CA ALA A 8 -11.58 0.36 8.53
C ALA A 8 -13.10 0.59 8.51
N PRO A 9 -13.88 -0.47 8.25
CA PRO A 9 -14.98 -0.91 9.09
C PRO A 9 -14.48 -1.93 10.14
N PRO A 10 -15.25 -2.19 11.22
CA PRO A 10 -14.79 -2.94 12.40
C PRO A 10 -14.41 -4.42 12.18
N ASP A 11 -14.65 -5.00 11.00
CA ASP A 11 -14.69 -6.47 10.84
C ASP A 11 -13.89 -7.04 9.65
N ILE A 12 -12.75 -6.45 9.21
CA ILE A 12 -12.03 -6.99 8.01
C ILE A 12 -10.50 -7.14 8.16
N TYR A 13 -10.05 -8.24 7.55
CA TYR A 13 -8.73 -8.82 7.40
C TYR A 13 -7.91 -8.07 6.33
N THR A 14 -6.72 -7.54 6.65
CA THR A 14 -5.71 -7.19 5.63
C THR A 14 -4.97 -8.47 5.23
N SER A 15 -5.16 -8.93 3.99
CA SER A 15 -4.27 -9.90 3.35
C SER A 15 -3.01 -9.16 2.90
N LEU A 16 -1.86 -9.59 3.39
CA LEU A 16 -0.58 -9.36 2.73
C LEU A 16 -0.12 -10.75 2.31
N ILE A 17 -0.25 -11.06 1.02
CA ILE A 17 0.17 -12.31 0.37
C ILE A 17 0.29 -13.48 1.37
N GLY A 18 -0.87 -14.01 1.78
CA GLY A 18 -0.96 -15.23 2.60
C GLY A 18 -0.93 -15.04 4.11
N GLY A 19 -0.79 -13.81 4.62
CA GLY A 19 -0.92 -13.48 6.03
C GLY A 19 -2.09 -12.55 6.28
N THR A 20 -3.07 -12.98 7.09
CA THR A 20 -3.93 -12.02 7.78
C THR A 20 -3.10 -11.30 8.84
N VAL A 21 -2.94 -9.97 8.73
CA VAL A 21 -2.43 -9.19 9.85
C VAL A 21 -3.53 -9.05 10.90
N THR A 22 -3.54 -9.91 11.92
CA THR A 22 -4.47 -9.87 13.05
C THR A 22 -4.03 -8.94 14.19
N TRP A 23 -2.99 -8.12 14.00
CA TRP A 23 -2.41 -7.29 15.06
C TRP A 23 -2.74 -5.80 14.92
N VAL A 24 -4.00 -5.48 15.21
CA VAL A 24 -4.56 -4.12 15.22
C VAL A 24 -4.17 -3.36 16.50
N LYS A 25 -2.87 -3.24 16.80
CA LYS A 25 -2.42 -2.47 17.98
C LYS A 25 -2.22 -0.98 17.71
N ALA A 26 -2.17 -0.55 16.45
CA ALA A 26 -1.83 0.82 16.06
C ALA A 26 -2.88 1.55 15.20
N HIS A 27 -4.06 0.97 14.96
CA HIS A 27 -5.06 1.59 14.07
C HIS A 27 -5.48 3.00 14.54
N PHE A 28 -5.60 3.23 15.85
CA PHE A 28 -5.91 4.55 16.38
C PHE A 28 -4.80 5.57 16.09
N LEU A 29 -3.53 5.14 16.08
CA LEU A 29 -2.40 6.00 15.69
C LEU A 29 -2.44 6.33 14.21
N ILE A 30 -2.76 5.35 13.35
CA ILE A 30 -2.90 5.56 11.90
C ILE A 30 -4.05 6.53 11.62
N LEU A 31 -5.23 6.29 12.19
CA LEU A 31 -6.39 7.18 12.03
C LEU A 31 -6.11 8.59 12.56
N ARG A 32 -5.39 8.71 13.67
CA ARG A 32 -4.94 9.99 14.20
C ARG A 32 -3.99 10.69 13.22
N ALA A 33 -2.97 9.99 12.72
CA ALA A 33 -2.02 10.55 11.77
C ALA A 33 -2.70 11.02 10.47
N LEU A 34 -3.65 10.25 9.95
CA LEU A 34 -4.44 10.65 8.78
C LEU A 34 -5.23 11.94 9.06
N ARG A 35 -5.92 12.03 10.21
CA ARG A 35 -6.68 13.23 10.60
C ARG A 35 -5.80 14.45 10.82
N GLU A 36 -4.70 14.31 11.55
CA GLU A 36 -3.77 15.40 11.86
C GLU A 36 -3.04 15.91 10.62
N SER A 37 -2.75 15.03 9.66
CA SER A 37 -2.07 15.40 8.40
C SER A 37 -3.00 15.84 7.27
N GLY A 38 -4.33 15.73 7.45
CA GLY A 38 -5.30 15.88 6.36
C GLY A 38 -5.12 14.85 5.24
N GLY A 39 -4.54 13.68 5.56
CA GLY A 39 -4.26 12.60 4.63
C GLY A 39 -5.47 11.70 4.38
N GLY A 40 -5.23 10.60 3.65
CA GLY A 40 -6.27 9.65 3.28
C GLY A 40 -5.78 8.20 3.24
N ALA A 41 -6.72 7.29 3.01
CA ALA A 41 -6.45 5.87 2.88
C ALA A 41 -7.21 5.29 1.69
N VAL A 42 -6.56 4.37 0.99
CA VAL A 42 -7.13 3.68 -0.17
C VAL A 42 -6.78 2.19 -0.09
N ALA A 43 -7.77 1.34 -0.41
CA ALA A 43 -7.56 -0.09 -0.53
C ALA A 43 -7.09 -0.45 -1.94
N VAL A 44 -6.25 -1.48 -2.01
CA VAL A 44 -5.78 -2.12 -3.24
C VAL A 44 -5.92 -3.63 -3.06
N THR A 45 -6.15 -4.34 -4.18
CA THR A 45 -6.18 -5.81 -4.24
C THR A 45 -4.76 -6.37 -4.21
N ASP A 46 -4.58 -7.61 -3.73
CA ASP A 46 -3.30 -8.34 -3.78
C ASP A 46 -2.82 -8.48 -5.23
N ARG A 47 -3.73 -8.69 -6.20
CA ARG A 47 -3.37 -8.70 -7.63
C ARG A 47 -2.72 -7.39 -8.09
N ALA A 48 -3.40 -6.26 -7.89
CA ALA A 48 -2.83 -4.95 -8.21
C ALA A 48 -1.52 -4.71 -7.46
N MET A 49 -1.43 -5.09 -6.20
CA MET A 49 -0.19 -4.98 -5.42
C MET A 49 0.96 -5.74 -6.09
N ALA A 50 0.74 -6.98 -6.54
CA ALA A 50 1.74 -7.78 -7.24
C ALA A 50 2.11 -7.20 -8.62
N GLU A 51 1.12 -6.80 -9.42
CA GLU A 51 1.33 -6.13 -10.72
C GLU A 51 2.21 -4.88 -10.56
N TRP A 52 2.01 -4.12 -9.48
CA TRP A 52 2.81 -2.93 -9.21
C TRP A 52 4.20 -3.23 -8.64
N VAL A 53 4.42 -4.37 -7.97
CA VAL A 53 5.79 -4.84 -7.66
C VAL A 53 6.55 -5.12 -8.96
N GLU A 54 5.93 -5.81 -9.91
CA GLU A 54 6.53 -6.11 -11.21
C GLU A 54 6.82 -4.84 -12.01
N ALA A 55 5.84 -3.94 -12.12
CA ALA A 55 5.99 -2.67 -12.82
C ALA A 55 7.09 -1.79 -12.21
N MET A 56 7.15 -1.70 -10.88
CA MET A 56 8.22 -1.00 -10.16
C MET A 56 9.58 -1.62 -10.46
N GLY A 57 9.69 -2.95 -10.41
CA GLY A 57 10.93 -3.66 -10.72
C GLY A 57 11.39 -3.40 -12.16
N ALA A 58 10.48 -3.45 -13.13
CA ALA A 58 10.78 -3.19 -14.52
C ALA A 58 11.21 -1.74 -14.80
N ALA A 59 10.57 -0.77 -14.14
CA ALA A 59 10.85 0.65 -14.37
C ALA A 59 12.09 1.17 -13.63
N THR A 60 12.41 0.61 -12.46
CA THR A 60 13.41 1.20 -11.54
C THR A 60 14.56 0.25 -11.18
N GLY A 61 14.43 -1.04 -11.46
CA GLY A 61 15.33 -2.08 -10.96
C GLY A 61 15.15 -2.42 -9.47
N ILE A 62 14.13 -1.86 -8.79
CA ILE A 62 13.85 -2.11 -7.38
C ILE A 62 12.92 -3.30 -7.24
N PHE A 63 13.42 -4.41 -6.70
CA PHE A 63 12.59 -5.54 -6.30
C PHE A 63 12.03 -5.35 -4.87
N GLY A 64 10.97 -4.56 -4.78
CA GLY A 64 10.29 -4.22 -3.53
C GLY A 64 9.42 -5.35 -2.99
N ALA A 65 9.05 -5.25 -1.71
CA ALA A 65 8.07 -6.14 -1.09
C ALA A 65 6.63 -5.77 -1.53
N PRO A 66 5.63 -6.63 -1.26
CA PRO A 66 4.24 -6.33 -1.56
C PRO A 66 3.77 -4.99 -0.99
N GLU A 67 4.22 -4.60 0.20
CA GLU A 67 3.90 -3.31 0.80
C GLU A 67 4.36 -2.13 -0.09
N GLY A 68 5.52 -2.26 -0.75
CA GLY A 68 5.99 -1.30 -1.76
C GLY A 68 5.06 -1.27 -2.98
N GLY A 69 4.69 -2.43 -3.50
CA GLY A 69 3.70 -2.55 -4.58
C GLY A 69 2.34 -1.95 -4.23
N ALA A 70 1.87 -2.11 -2.99
CA ALA A 70 0.61 -1.54 -2.53
C ALA A 70 0.63 0.00 -2.54
N THR A 71 1.74 0.60 -2.09
CA THR A 71 1.88 2.06 -2.14
C THR A 71 1.97 2.59 -3.56
N ALA A 72 2.61 1.86 -4.48
CA ALA A 72 2.66 2.23 -5.90
C ALA A 72 1.28 2.07 -6.58
N ALA A 73 0.57 0.98 -6.29
CA ALA A 73 -0.78 0.72 -6.78
C ALA A 73 -1.82 1.75 -6.31
N ALA A 74 -1.57 2.40 -5.17
CA ALA A 74 -2.42 3.46 -4.66
C ALA A 74 -2.30 4.77 -5.45
N VAL A 75 -1.15 5.07 -6.07
CA VAL A 75 -0.87 6.37 -6.72
C VAL A 75 -1.91 6.74 -7.79
N PRO A 76 -2.27 5.87 -8.75
CA PRO A 76 -3.30 6.20 -9.75
C PRO A 76 -4.65 6.56 -9.12
N ARG A 77 -5.09 5.80 -8.10
CA ARG A 77 -6.34 6.11 -7.38
C ARG A 77 -6.26 7.43 -6.63
N LEU A 78 -5.14 7.75 -6.01
CA LEU A 78 -4.96 9.01 -5.29
C LEU A 78 -4.98 10.21 -6.24
N LEU A 79 -4.45 10.06 -7.46
CA LEU A 79 -4.56 11.06 -8.53
C LEU A 79 -6.02 11.22 -8.98
N GLU A 80 -6.72 10.12 -9.27
CA GLU A 80 -8.14 10.12 -9.67
C GLU A 80 -9.04 10.78 -8.62
N MET A 81 -8.75 10.56 -7.33
CA MET A 81 -9.48 11.18 -6.21
C MET A 81 -9.08 12.64 -5.97
N GLY A 82 -8.06 13.17 -6.67
CA GLY A 82 -7.54 14.52 -6.48
C GLY A 82 -6.83 14.73 -5.13
N LEU A 83 -6.42 13.64 -4.46
CA LEU A 83 -5.71 13.70 -3.18
C LEU A 83 -4.21 14.01 -3.35
N ILE A 84 -3.67 13.71 -4.52
CA ILE A 84 -2.36 14.15 -5.02
C ILE A 84 -2.52 14.68 -6.44
N ARG A 85 -1.55 15.48 -6.89
CA ARG A 85 -1.46 16.03 -8.25
C ARG A 85 -0.26 15.43 -8.97
N GLU A 86 -0.28 15.44 -10.30
CA GLU A 86 0.85 14.98 -11.12
C GLU A 86 2.15 15.76 -10.84
N SER A 87 2.04 17.01 -10.37
CA SER A 87 3.17 17.85 -10.00
C SER A 87 3.69 17.62 -8.58
N ASP A 88 3.01 16.82 -7.76
CA ASP A 88 3.40 16.61 -6.38
C ASP A 88 4.59 15.64 -6.30
N GLU A 89 5.53 15.93 -5.41
CA GLU A 89 6.58 14.97 -5.05
C GLU A 89 6.03 13.96 -4.05
N VAL A 90 6.05 12.68 -4.43
CA VAL A 90 5.47 11.58 -3.64
C VAL A 90 6.56 10.60 -3.23
N VAL A 91 6.63 10.31 -1.93
CA VAL A 91 7.53 9.31 -1.36
C VAL A 91 6.76 8.03 -1.05
N LEU A 92 7.18 6.91 -1.63
CA LEU A 92 6.59 5.59 -1.41
C LEU A 92 7.44 4.82 -0.40
N PHE A 93 6.84 4.37 0.70
CA PHE A 93 7.53 3.62 1.74
C PHE A 93 7.50 2.11 1.44
N ASN A 94 8.55 1.63 0.80
CA ASN A 94 8.82 0.19 0.70
C ASN A 94 9.53 -0.28 1.99
N THR A 95 8.87 -1.12 2.78
CA THR A 95 9.35 -1.56 4.10
C THR A 95 10.15 -2.87 4.08
N GLY A 96 10.25 -3.52 2.91
CA GLY A 96 10.89 -4.82 2.76
C GLY A 96 11.50 -5.06 1.38
N SER A 97 12.02 -6.27 1.17
CA SER A 97 12.53 -6.70 -0.14
C SER A 97 11.63 -7.80 -0.69
N GLY A 98 11.43 -7.80 -2.01
CA GLY A 98 10.70 -8.85 -2.72
C GLY A 98 11.31 -10.24 -2.57
N LEU A 99 12.60 -10.32 -2.19
CA LEU A 99 13.29 -11.60 -1.93
C LEU A 99 12.60 -12.46 -0.86
N LYS A 100 11.84 -11.86 0.05
CA LYS A 100 11.07 -12.58 1.07
C LYS A 100 9.81 -13.28 0.53
N TYR A 101 9.40 -12.96 -0.69
CA TYR A 101 8.11 -13.34 -1.28
C TYR A 101 8.28 -14.12 -2.59
N VAL A 102 9.48 -14.62 -2.87
CA VAL A 102 9.74 -15.43 -4.08
C VAL A 102 8.89 -16.70 -4.06
N GLY A 103 8.15 -16.94 -5.14
CA GLY A 103 7.28 -18.10 -5.29
C GLY A 103 5.95 -17.99 -4.54
N MET A 104 5.58 -16.79 -4.07
CA MET A 104 4.25 -16.52 -3.53
C MET A 104 3.34 -15.93 -4.62
N GLU A 105 2.07 -16.32 -4.59
CA GLU A 105 1.03 -15.87 -5.53
C GLU A 105 0.02 -14.96 -4.82
N PRO A 106 -0.59 -13.98 -5.52
CA PRO A 106 -1.70 -13.18 -5.00
C PRO A 106 -2.88 -14.07 -4.56
N VAL A 107 -3.58 -13.68 -3.49
CA VAL A 107 -4.55 -14.57 -2.79
C VAL A 107 -6.00 -14.07 -2.82
N ASP A 108 -6.28 -13.02 -3.58
CA ASP A 108 -7.60 -12.38 -3.68
C ASP A 108 -8.31 -12.52 -5.04
#